data_AF-H1D0J8-F1
#
_entry.id   AF-H1D0J8-F1
#
_cell.length_a   1.000
_cell.length_b   1.000
_cell.length_c   1.000
_cell.angle_alpha   90.00
_cell.angle_beta   90.00
_cell.angle_gamma   90.00
#
_symmetry.space_group_name_H-M   'P 1'
#
loop_
_entity.id
_entity.type
_entity.pdbx_description
1 polymer ?
#
loop_
_entity_poly.entity_id
_entity_poly.type
_entity_poly.pdbx_seq_one_letter_code
_entity_poly.pdbx_strand_id
1 'polypeptide(L)'
;MTKEKFYEEERKLIEKAKGGDRKAMEDLMDRYEPLFRKLCAGETRMDWEDIRQDLAVSFLEGVRAFTPERGTYFPYYIRQRLYWEKVHLVERMMRRRSVELQSLAGIENIADESEGGRDHLEVLKEIAADLPLSKKERDLLSALLRGEKAADVRKAMNMSRASYYRLRARLFAALRKEKDRFWDMVK
;
A
#
# COMPACT_ATOMS: atom_id res chain seq x y z
N MET A 1 -0.95 15.76 -27.31
CA MET A 1 -2.32 15.88 -26.77
C MET A 1 -2.34 17.00 -25.74
N THR A 2 -3.25 17.97 -25.85
CA THR A 2 -3.37 19.07 -24.86
C THR A 2 -4.06 18.58 -23.59
N LYS A 3 -3.82 19.24 -22.44
CA LYS A 3 -4.46 18.87 -21.15
C LYS A 3 -5.99 18.89 -21.23
N GLU A 4 -6.55 19.83 -21.97
CA GLU A 4 -7.99 19.96 -22.17
C GLU A 4 -8.59 18.78 -22.92
N LYS A 5 -7.93 18.32 -24.00
CA LYS A 5 -8.35 17.14 -24.76
C LYS A 5 -8.34 15.88 -23.89
N PHE A 6 -7.30 15.72 -23.08
CA PHE A 6 -7.19 14.60 -22.15
C PHE A 6 -8.35 14.58 -21.13
N TYR A 7 -8.67 15.72 -20.52
CA TYR A 7 -9.77 15.79 -19.55
C TYR A 7 -11.14 15.61 -20.20
N GLU A 8 -11.30 16.01 -21.46
CA GLU A 8 -12.55 15.77 -22.18
C GLU A 8 -12.76 14.29 -22.54
N GLU A 9 -11.71 13.62 -23.00
CA GLU A 9 -11.73 12.16 -23.22
C GLU A 9 -12.00 11.41 -21.92
N GLU A 10 -11.38 11.83 -20.82
CA GLU A 10 -11.62 11.25 -19.49
C GLU A 10 -13.07 11.45 -19.04
N ARG A 11 -13.66 12.63 -19.24
CA ARG A 11 -15.09 12.86 -18.94
C ARG A 11 -16.00 11.94 -19.74
N LYS A 12 -15.75 11.78 -21.05
CA LYS A 12 -16.53 10.85 -21.90
C LYS A 12 -16.43 9.41 -21.39
N LEU A 13 -15.24 9.00 -20.96
CA LEU A 13 -15.02 7.67 -20.42
C LEU A 13 -15.75 7.47 -19.07
N ILE A 14 -15.74 8.48 -18.20
CA ILE A 14 -16.49 8.46 -16.94
C ILE A 14 -18.00 8.34 -17.17
N GLU A 15 -18.56 9.10 -18.10
CA GLU A 15 -19.99 9.03 -18.39
C GLU A 15 -20.41 7.67 -18.96
N LYS A 16 -19.59 7.06 -19.82
CA LYS A 16 -19.81 5.67 -20.26
C LYS A 16 -19.76 4.69 -19.08
N ALA A 17 -18.74 4.80 -18.23
CA ALA A 17 -18.58 3.92 -17.06
C ALA A 17 -19.76 4.04 -16.09
N LYS A 18 -20.29 5.26 -15.88
CA LYS A 18 -21.52 5.50 -15.10
C LYS A 18 -22.76 4.87 -15.76
N GLY A 19 -22.83 4.92 -17.09
CA GLY A 19 -23.87 4.27 -17.89
C GLY A 19 -23.83 2.73 -17.88
N GLY A 20 -22.89 2.13 -17.15
CA GLY A 20 -22.76 0.67 -17.02
C GLY A 20 -21.80 0.03 -18.02
N ASP A 21 -21.09 0.82 -18.83
CA ASP A 21 -20.05 0.31 -19.72
C ASP A 21 -18.87 -0.24 -18.89
N ARG A 22 -18.80 -1.57 -18.82
CA ARG A 22 -17.74 -2.28 -18.09
C ARG A 22 -16.36 -2.00 -18.67
N LYS A 23 -16.25 -1.90 -20.00
CA LYS A 23 -14.95 -1.65 -20.65
C LYS A 23 -14.45 -0.25 -20.32
N ALA A 24 -15.34 0.74 -20.31
CA ALA A 24 -14.99 2.09 -19.90
C ALA A 24 -14.52 2.15 -18.43
N MET A 25 -15.13 1.35 -17.54
CA MET A 25 -14.69 1.25 -16.15
C MET A 25 -13.32 0.59 -16.01
N GLU A 26 -13.09 -0.53 -16.72
CA GLU A 26 -11.79 -1.20 -16.76
C GLU A 26 -10.69 -0.27 -17.27
N ASP A 27 -10.96 0.46 -18.37
CA ASP A 27 -10.00 1.41 -18.92
C ASP A 27 -9.66 2.56 -17.95
N LEU A 28 -10.63 2.98 -17.12
CA LEU A 28 -10.38 3.92 -16.03
C LEU A 28 -9.53 3.29 -14.93
N MET A 29 -9.82 2.06 -14.52
CA MET A 29 -9.01 1.37 -13.50
C MET A 29 -7.56 1.19 -13.96
N ASP A 30 -7.34 0.76 -15.21
CA ASP A 30 -6.01 0.57 -15.79
C ASP A 30 -5.25 1.90 -15.85
N ARG A 31 -5.93 2.98 -16.25
CA ARG A 31 -5.35 4.33 -16.28
C ARG A 31 -4.90 4.81 -14.90
N TYR A 32 -5.62 4.43 -13.84
CA TYR A 32 -5.35 4.83 -12.46
C TYR A 32 -4.58 3.77 -11.65
N GLU A 33 -4.20 2.65 -12.24
CA GLU A 33 -3.36 1.62 -11.62
C GLU A 33 -2.05 2.17 -11.00
N PRO A 34 -1.32 3.12 -11.63
CA PRO A 34 -0.17 3.75 -10.99
C PRO A 34 -0.51 4.50 -9.69
N LEU A 35 -1.72 5.05 -9.58
CA LEU A 35 -2.18 5.70 -8.35
C LEU A 35 -2.46 4.67 -7.25
N PHE A 36 -3.12 3.55 -7.56
CA PHE A 36 -3.32 2.45 -6.61
C PHE A 36 -1.96 1.96 -6.08
N ARG A 37 -1.02 1.66 -6.98
CA ARG A 37 0.34 1.23 -6.59
C ARG A 37 1.02 2.24 -5.68
N LYS A 38 0.93 3.54 -6.01
CA LYS A 38 1.52 4.60 -5.17
C LYS A 38 0.85 4.70 -3.81
N LEU A 39 -0.46 4.53 -3.73
CA LEU A 39 -1.20 4.60 -2.47
C LEU A 39 -0.93 3.37 -1.60
N CYS A 40 -0.93 2.17 -2.15
CA CYS A 40 -0.57 0.96 -1.41
C CYS A 40 0.92 0.95 -1.03
N ALA A 41 1.79 1.59 -1.83
CA ALA A 41 3.22 1.59 -1.60
C ALA A 41 3.59 2.09 -0.20
N GLY A 42 4.33 1.22 0.48
CA GLY A 42 4.98 1.53 1.74
C GLY A 42 4.10 1.53 2.98
N GLU A 43 2.85 1.08 2.84
CA GLU A 43 2.14 0.50 3.95
C GLU A 43 2.66 -0.94 4.16
N THR A 44 3.23 -1.22 5.34
CA THR A 44 3.77 -2.55 5.68
C THR A 44 2.89 -3.29 6.67
N ARG A 45 1.82 -2.64 7.14
CA ARG A 45 0.97 -3.19 8.18
C ARG A 45 -0.18 -4.03 7.62
N MET A 46 -0.41 -4.00 6.31
CA MET A 46 -1.45 -4.74 5.60
C MET A 46 -0.92 -5.29 4.28
N ASP A 47 -1.54 -6.34 3.79
CA ASP A 47 -1.28 -6.84 2.44
C ASP A 47 -1.62 -5.76 1.40
N TRP A 48 -0.81 -5.71 0.35
CA TRP A 48 -1.04 -4.86 -0.79
C TRP A 48 -2.38 -5.18 -1.47
N GLU A 49 -2.76 -6.46 -1.58
CA GLU A 49 -4.00 -6.88 -2.23
C GLU A 49 -5.23 -6.39 -1.49
N ASP A 50 -5.24 -6.49 -0.15
CA ASP A 50 -6.33 -6.00 0.70
C ASP A 50 -6.55 -4.50 0.52
N ILE A 51 -5.47 -3.71 0.62
CA ILE A 51 -5.57 -2.25 0.44
C ILE A 51 -6.06 -1.94 -0.97
N ARG A 52 -5.54 -2.65 -1.99
CA ARG A 52 -5.93 -2.41 -3.39
C ARG A 52 -7.41 -2.69 -3.60
N GLN A 53 -7.95 -3.76 -3.01
CA GLN A 53 -9.35 -4.14 -3.18
C GLN A 53 -10.30 -3.09 -2.61
N ASP A 54 -10.07 -2.62 -1.38
CA ASP A 54 -10.88 -1.57 -0.77
C ASP A 54 -10.76 -0.23 -1.53
N LEU A 55 -9.53 0.12 -1.97
CA LEU A 55 -9.34 1.29 -2.82
C LEU A 55 -10.04 1.16 -4.17
N ALA A 56 -10.09 -0.03 -4.76
CA ALA A 56 -10.82 -0.28 -5.99
C ALA A 56 -12.33 -0.03 -5.78
N VAL A 57 -12.92 -0.50 -4.68
CA VAL A 57 -14.32 -0.21 -4.35
C VAL A 57 -14.56 1.29 -4.23
N SER A 58 -13.73 2.00 -3.46
CA SER A 58 -13.86 3.47 -3.31
C SER A 58 -13.63 4.22 -4.63
N PHE A 59 -12.82 3.67 -5.53
CA PHE A 59 -12.65 4.21 -6.88
C PHE A 59 -13.92 4.05 -7.72
N LEU A 60 -14.51 2.86 -7.76
CA LEU A 60 -15.76 2.60 -8.49
C LEU A 60 -16.89 3.50 -8.02
N GLU A 61 -17.05 3.65 -6.70
CA GLU A 61 -17.99 4.61 -6.11
C GLU A 61 -17.64 6.06 -6.44
N GLY A 62 -16.33 6.38 -6.49
CA GLY A 62 -15.83 7.68 -6.89
C GLY A 62 -16.19 8.04 -8.33
N VAL A 63 -16.04 7.11 -9.27
CA VAL A 63 -16.48 7.28 -10.67
C VAL A 63 -17.98 7.55 -10.72
N ARG A 64 -18.79 6.77 -9.99
CA ARG A 64 -20.24 6.94 -9.93
C ARG A 64 -20.67 8.28 -9.35
N ALA A 65 -20.01 8.73 -8.28
CA ALA A 65 -20.35 9.94 -7.54
C ALA A 65 -19.74 11.23 -8.13
N PHE A 66 -18.83 11.14 -9.09
CA PHE A 66 -18.14 12.30 -9.63
C PHE A 66 -19.08 13.20 -10.44
N THR A 67 -19.15 14.49 -10.10
CA THR A 67 -19.95 15.51 -10.80
C THR A 67 -19.01 16.58 -11.36
N PRO A 68 -18.78 16.65 -12.69
CA PRO A 68 -17.89 17.64 -13.32
C PRO A 68 -18.27 19.09 -13.05
N GLU A 69 -19.55 19.35 -12.78
CA GLU A 69 -20.16 20.68 -12.57
C GLU A 69 -19.59 21.39 -11.35
N ARG A 70 -18.93 20.65 -10.44
CA ARG A 70 -18.23 21.19 -9.26
C ARG A 70 -16.86 21.81 -9.59
N GLY A 71 -16.54 22.02 -10.86
CA GLY A 71 -15.33 22.72 -11.31
C GLY A 71 -14.02 22.01 -10.99
N THR A 72 -14.05 20.73 -10.63
CA THR A 72 -12.88 19.96 -10.21
C THR A 72 -12.61 18.84 -11.21
N TYR A 73 -11.35 18.69 -11.64
CA TYR A 73 -10.96 17.59 -12.51
C TYR A 73 -10.97 16.25 -11.78
N PHE A 74 -11.42 15.19 -12.46
CA PHE A 74 -11.50 13.83 -11.91
C PHE A 74 -10.20 13.35 -11.26
N PRO A 75 -8.98 13.55 -11.84
CA PRO A 75 -7.74 13.07 -11.23
C PRO A 75 -7.44 13.73 -9.88
N TYR A 76 -7.88 14.98 -9.69
CA TYR A 76 -7.74 15.65 -8.40
C TYR A 76 -8.72 15.06 -7.40
N TYR A 77 -10.00 14.96 -7.79
CA TYR A 77 -11.07 14.43 -6.96
C TYR A 77 -10.76 13.01 -6.46
N ILE A 78 -10.45 12.10 -7.39
CA ILE A 78 -10.28 10.67 -7.08
C ILE A 78 -9.03 10.43 -6.24
N ARG A 79 -7.97 11.20 -6.46
CA ARG A 79 -6.75 11.12 -5.64
C ARG A 79 -7.03 11.50 -4.18
N GLN A 80 -7.81 12.55 -3.94
CA GLN A 80 -8.15 12.95 -2.57
C GLN A 80 -9.02 11.89 -1.90
N ARG A 81 -10.05 11.41 -2.60
CA ARG A 81 -10.94 10.35 -2.10
C ARG A 81 -10.15 9.11 -1.67
N LEU A 82 -9.32 8.57 -2.57
CA LEU A 82 -8.56 7.36 -2.29
C LEU A 82 -7.48 7.55 -1.22
N TYR A 83 -6.89 8.75 -1.11
CA TYR A 83 -5.95 9.04 -0.02
C TYR A 83 -6.63 8.93 1.34
N TRP A 84 -7.80 9.55 1.50
CA TRP A 84 -8.54 9.50 2.77
C TRP A 84 -9.10 8.10 3.04
N GLU A 85 -9.57 7.39 2.02
CA GLU A 85 -10.00 6.00 2.17
C GLU A 85 -8.87 5.13 2.73
N LYS A 86 -7.65 5.23 2.16
CA LYS A 86 -6.49 4.52 2.67
C LYS A 86 -6.25 4.84 4.16
N VAL A 87 -6.32 6.11 4.55
CA VAL A 87 -6.10 6.52 5.95
C VAL A 87 -7.13 5.86 6.87
N HIS A 88 -8.41 5.93 6.52
CA HIS A 88 -9.49 5.32 7.31
C HIS A 88 -9.40 3.80 7.39
N LEU A 89 -9.03 3.16 6.28
CA LEU A 89 -8.82 1.72 6.19
C LEU A 89 -7.71 1.27 7.15
N VAL A 90 -6.56 1.95 7.12
CA VAL A 90 -5.45 1.68 8.02
C VAL A 90 -5.87 1.89 9.48
N GLU A 91 -6.56 2.99 9.79
CA GLU A 91 -7.04 3.27 11.15
C GLU A 91 -8.05 2.23 11.66
N ARG A 92 -8.98 1.80 10.79
CA ARG A 92 -9.98 0.77 11.10
C ARG A 92 -9.30 -0.57 11.36
N MET A 93 -8.29 -0.93 10.57
CA MET A 93 -7.50 -2.14 10.80
C MET A 93 -6.75 -2.06 12.12
N MET A 94 -6.04 -0.96 12.40
CA MET A 94 -5.30 -0.82 13.66
C MET A 94 -6.21 -1.01 14.88
N ARG A 95 -7.43 -0.45 14.82
CA ARG A 95 -8.42 -0.63 15.88
C ARG A 95 -8.85 -2.08 16.01
N ARG A 96 -9.17 -2.77 14.90
CA ARG A 96 -9.51 -4.21 14.90
C ARG A 96 -8.39 -5.06 15.48
N ARG A 97 -7.17 -4.91 14.98
CA ARG A 97 -5.99 -5.66 15.44
C ARG A 97 -5.70 -5.42 16.92
N SER A 98 -5.89 -4.20 17.43
CA SER A 98 -5.74 -3.91 18.85
C SER A 98 -6.77 -4.64 19.71
N VAL A 99 -8.01 -4.77 19.25
CA VAL A 99 -9.08 -5.50 19.95
C VAL A 99 -8.83 -7.01 19.86
N GLU A 100 -8.43 -7.50 18.69
CA GLU A 100 -8.08 -8.91 18.47
C GLU A 100 -6.91 -9.35 19.36
N LEU A 101 -5.82 -8.57 19.41
CA LEU A 101 -4.69 -8.84 20.31
C LEU A 101 -5.10 -8.89 21.79
N GLN A 102 -6.06 -8.06 22.20
CA GLN A 102 -6.61 -8.12 23.56
C GLN A 102 -7.43 -9.40 23.79
N SER A 103 -8.19 -9.85 22.79
CA SER A 103 -8.96 -11.09 22.87
C SER A 103 -8.12 -12.37 22.81
N LEU A 104 -6.94 -12.32 22.16
CA LEU A 104 -6.01 -13.44 22.03
C LEU A 104 -5.07 -13.58 23.24
N ALA A 105 -5.11 -12.64 24.19
CA ALA A 105 -4.28 -12.68 25.39
C ALA A 105 -4.68 -13.89 26.26
N GLY A 106 -3.92 -14.99 26.15
CA GLY A 106 -4.14 -16.25 26.87
C GLY A 106 -4.40 -17.46 25.98
N ILE A 107 -4.42 -17.31 24.65
CA ILE A 107 -4.47 -18.44 23.72
C ILE A 107 -3.04 -18.90 23.43
N GLU A 108 -2.74 -20.17 23.70
CA GLU A 108 -1.46 -20.79 23.32
C GLU A 108 -1.30 -20.77 21.79
N ASN A 109 -0.10 -20.47 21.30
CA ASN A 109 0.18 -20.47 19.86
C ASN A 109 -0.10 -21.86 19.28
N ILE A 110 -1.17 -21.97 18.49
CA ILE A 110 -1.40 -23.14 17.65
C ILE A 110 -0.37 -23.05 16.52
N ALA A 111 0.46 -24.09 16.36
CA ALA A 111 1.41 -24.15 15.26
C ALA A 111 0.65 -24.12 13.93
N ASP A 112 1.04 -23.22 13.05
CA ASP A 112 0.46 -23.08 11.71
C ASP A 112 0.96 -24.24 10.84
N GLU A 113 0.10 -25.24 10.58
CA GLU A 113 0.36 -26.37 9.67
C GLU A 113 0.16 -25.98 8.20
N SER A 114 0.64 -24.79 7.81
CA SER A 114 0.62 -24.36 6.41
C SER A 114 1.61 -25.19 5.59
N GLU A 115 1.08 -26.17 4.85
CA GLU A 115 1.81 -27.03 3.91
C GLU A 115 2.57 -26.21 2.85
N GLY A 116 3.91 -26.37 2.81
CA GLY A 116 4.64 -26.43 1.53
C GLY A 116 5.57 -25.28 1.13
N GLY A 117 5.89 -24.30 1.98
CA GLY A 117 6.84 -23.23 1.63
C GLY A 117 7.67 -22.75 2.82
N ARG A 118 8.86 -22.18 2.57
CA ARG A 118 9.66 -21.55 3.64
C ARG A 118 8.96 -20.29 4.15
N ASP A 119 9.02 -20.05 5.45
CA ASP A 119 8.46 -18.85 6.07
C ASP A 119 9.06 -17.58 5.42
N HIS A 120 8.19 -16.71 4.88
CA HIS A 120 8.59 -15.50 4.17
C HIS A 120 9.43 -14.55 5.04
N LEU A 121 9.15 -14.48 6.34
CA LEU A 121 9.89 -13.63 7.29
C LEU A 121 11.26 -14.22 7.56
N GLU A 122 11.39 -15.54 7.64
CA GLU A 122 12.66 -16.25 7.78
C GLU A 122 13.54 -16.05 6.55
N VAL A 123 13.01 -16.27 5.34
CA VAL A 123 13.74 -16.02 4.08
C VAL A 123 14.19 -14.56 3.98
N LEU A 124 13.32 -13.61 4.35
CA LEU A 124 13.68 -12.20 4.34
C LEU A 124 14.79 -11.86 5.33
N LYS A 125 14.81 -12.49 6.52
CA LYS A 125 15.88 -12.33 7.52
C LYS A 125 17.21 -12.89 6.99
N GLU A 126 17.20 -14.03 6.31
CA GLU A 126 18.40 -14.60 5.67
C GLU A 126 18.98 -13.66 4.62
N ILE A 127 18.15 -13.18 3.68
CA ILE A 127 18.60 -12.24 2.65
C ILE A 127 19.11 -10.94 3.28
N ALA A 128 18.43 -10.42 4.31
CA ALA A 128 18.86 -9.21 5.00
C ALA A 128 20.16 -9.38 5.80
N ALA A 129 20.53 -10.60 6.19
CA ALA A 129 21.80 -10.89 6.85
C ALA A 129 22.98 -10.67 5.88
N ASP A 130 22.83 -11.13 4.63
CA ASP A 130 23.85 -11.02 3.58
C ASP A 130 24.01 -9.59 3.03
N LEU A 131 22.97 -8.76 3.14
CA LEU A 131 23.02 -7.40 2.62
C LEU A 131 23.94 -6.50 3.47
N PRO A 132 24.74 -5.63 2.83
CA PRO A 132 25.60 -4.67 3.52
C PRO A 132 24.78 -3.47 4.06
N LEU A 133 23.81 -3.76 4.92
CA LEU A 133 22.97 -2.76 5.57
C LEU A 133 23.72 -2.11 6.74
N SER A 134 23.69 -0.78 6.79
CA SER A 134 24.15 -0.03 7.96
C SER A 134 23.30 -0.36 9.19
N LYS A 135 23.83 -0.09 10.40
CA LYS A 135 23.08 -0.28 11.65
C LYS A 135 21.69 0.37 11.61
N LYS A 136 21.62 1.62 11.11
CA LYS A 136 20.35 2.35 10.98
C LYS A 136 19.37 1.68 9.99
N GLU A 137 19.86 1.07 8.92
CA GLU A 137 19.01 0.33 7.98
C GLU A 137 18.49 -0.97 8.58
N ARG A 138 19.31 -1.67 9.38
CA ARG A 138 18.87 -2.87 10.12
C ARG A 138 17.85 -2.54 11.21
N ASP A 139 18.06 -1.46 11.96
CA ASP A 139 17.12 -0.97 12.96
C ASP A 139 15.78 -0.59 12.31
N LEU A 140 15.83 0.13 11.18
CA LEU A 140 14.64 0.49 10.42
C LEU A 140 13.92 -0.76 9.87
N LEU A 141 14.64 -1.71 9.29
CA LEU A 141 14.05 -2.97 8.80
C LEU A 141 13.33 -3.68 9.94
N SER A 142 13.98 -3.83 11.09
CA SER A 142 13.41 -4.47 12.27
C SER A 142 12.14 -3.79 12.77
N ALA A 143 12.10 -2.45 12.76
CA ALA A 143 10.91 -1.69 13.14
C ALA A 143 9.77 -1.84 12.13
N LEU A 144 10.09 -1.91 10.82
CA LEU A 144 9.10 -2.14 9.76
C LEU A 144 8.50 -3.54 9.83
N LEU A 145 9.30 -4.57 10.12
CA LEU A 145 8.83 -5.95 10.31
C LEU A 145 7.91 -6.08 11.53
N ARG A 146 8.14 -5.27 12.56
CA ARG A 146 7.25 -5.15 13.73
C ARG A 146 6.01 -4.29 13.47
N GLY A 147 5.86 -3.70 12.29
CA GLY A 147 4.72 -2.87 11.93
C GLY A 147 4.64 -1.53 12.67
N GLU A 148 5.77 -1.03 13.20
CA GLU A 148 5.80 0.23 13.95
C GLU A 148 5.43 1.44 13.07
N LYS A 149 4.78 2.45 13.65
CA LYS A 149 4.39 3.65 12.91
C LYS A 149 5.62 4.50 12.59
N ALA A 150 5.66 5.05 11.39
CA ALA A 150 6.76 5.91 10.94
C ALA A 150 7.05 7.10 11.88
N ALA A 151 6.03 7.63 12.59
CA ALA A 151 6.21 8.70 13.56
C ALA A 151 6.97 8.22 14.81
N ASP A 152 6.65 7.02 15.30
CA ASP A 152 7.24 6.41 16.48
C ASP A 152 8.68 6.00 16.20
N VAL A 153 8.92 5.33 15.07
CA VAL A 153 10.27 4.95 14.61
C VAL A 153 11.17 6.18 14.48
N ARG A 154 10.64 7.27 13.91
CA ARG A 154 11.38 8.53 13.80
C ARG A 154 11.74 9.13 15.14
N LYS A 155 10.83 9.08 16.12
CA LYS A 155 11.08 9.57 17.47
C LYS A 155 12.14 8.72 18.15
N ALA A 156 12.02 7.39 18.08
CA ALA A 156 12.97 6.44 18.65
C ALA A 156 14.37 6.57 18.05
N MET A 157 14.47 6.74 16.72
CA MET A 157 15.75 6.88 16.01
C MET A 157 16.28 8.32 15.99
N ASN A 158 15.57 9.28 16.61
CA ASN A 158 15.88 10.72 16.58
C ASN A 158 16.10 11.27 15.15
N MET A 159 15.15 11.02 14.25
CA MET A 159 15.24 11.35 12.83
C MET A 159 14.20 12.37 12.35
N SER A 160 14.66 13.31 11.53
CA SER A 160 13.75 14.18 10.74
C SER A 160 12.96 13.37 9.71
N ARG A 161 11.84 13.94 9.26
CA ARG A 161 10.94 13.31 8.26
C ARG A 161 11.71 12.95 6.99
N ALA A 162 12.47 13.90 6.48
CA ALA A 162 13.25 13.74 5.27
C ALA A 162 14.37 12.71 5.44
N SER A 163 15.00 12.62 6.62
CA SER A 163 16.03 11.62 6.89
C SER A 163 15.45 10.20 6.89
N TYR A 164 14.30 10.01 7.54
CA TYR A 164 13.60 8.73 7.59
C TYR A 164 13.22 8.22 6.20
N TYR A 165 12.55 9.04 5.38
CA TYR A 165 12.12 8.60 4.06
C TYR A 165 13.30 8.35 3.10
N ARG A 166 14.43 9.05 3.27
CA ARG A 166 15.67 8.75 2.52
C ARG A 166 16.30 7.42 2.94
N LEU A 167 16.39 7.14 4.24
CA LEU A 167 16.89 5.87 4.76
C LEU A 167 16.00 4.70 4.30
N ARG A 168 14.68 4.89 4.40
CA ARG A 168 13.68 3.94 3.93
C ARG A 168 13.79 3.69 2.43
N ALA A 169 13.94 4.73 1.62
CA ALA A 169 14.12 4.56 0.18
C ALA A 169 15.39 3.75 -0.15
N ARG A 170 16.50 3.99 0.55
CA ARG A 170 17.74 3.25 0.36
C ARG A 170 17.60 1.78 0.75
N LEU A 171 17.01 1.49 1.91
CA LEU A 171 16.71 0.14 2.36
C LEU A 171 15.86 -0.62 1.33
N PHE A 172 14.77 -0.02 0.86
CA PHE A 172 13.90 -0.67 -0.14
C PHE A 172 14.58 -0.84 -1.50
N ALA A 173 15.48 0.06 -1.88
CA ALA A 173 16.26 -0.09 -3.10
C ALA A 173 17.23 -1.29 -3.02
N ALA A 174 17.82 -1.55 -1.85
CA ALA A 174 18.63 -2.74 -1.61
C ALA A 174 17.78 -4.01 -1.65
N LEU A 175 16.68 -4.06 -0.89
CA LEU A 175 15.78 -5.22 -0.85
C LEU A 175 15.16 -5.56 -2.22
N ARG A 176 14.86 -4.55 -3.04
CA ARG A 176 14.28 -4.77 -4.37
C ARG A 176 15.22 -5.53 -5.31
N LYS A 177 16.54 -5.42 -5.14
CA LYS A 177 17.51 -6.16 -5.95
C LYS A 177 17.49 -7.67 -5.66
N GLU A 178 17.09 -8.04 -4.45
CA GLU A 178 17.00 -9.43 -3.99
C GLU A 178 15.60 -10.03 -4.20
N LYS A 179 14.71 -9.34 -4.93
CA LYS A 179 13.32 -9.79 -5.12
C LYS A 179 13.26 -11.18 -5.74
N ASP A 180 14.05 -11.43 -6.78
CA ASP A 180 13.97 -12.71 -7.51
C ASP A 180 14.52 -13.86 -6.65
N ARG A 181 15.66 -13.63 -5.98
CA ARG A 181 16.23 -14.55 -4.97
C ARG A 181 15.22 -14.90 -3.87
N PHE A 182 14.48 -13.90 -3.37
CA PHE A 182 13.44 -14.12 -2.37
C PHE A 182 12.37 -15.11 -2.88
N TRP A 183 11.83 -14.91 -4.08
CA TRP A 183 10.82 -15.80 -4.64
C TRP A 183 11.36 -17.18 -5.00
N ASP A 184 12.65 -17.33 -5.27
CA ASP A 184 13.26 -18.64 -5.49
C ASP A 184 13.50 -19.42 -4.20
N MET A 185 13.67 -18.74 -3.06
CA MET A 185 13.84 -19.38 -1.75
C MET A 185 12.53 -19.74 -1.05
N VAL A 186 11.42 -19.12 -1.45
CA VAL A 186 10.09 -19.36 -0.87
C VAL A 186 9.35 -20.52 -1.55
N LYS A 187 9.64 -20.78 -2.84
CA LYS A 187 9.15 -21.94 -3.60
C LYS A 187 9.68 -23.26 -3.03
#